data_AF-A0A224VI48-F1
#
_entry.id   AF-A0A224VI48-F1
#
_cell.length_a   1.000
_cell.length_b   1.000
_cell.length_c   1.000
_cell.angle_alpha   90.00
_cell.angle_beta   90.00
_cell.angle_gamma   90.00
#
_symmetry.space_group_name_H-M   'P 1'
#
loop_
_entity.id
_entity.type
_entity.pdbx_description
1 polymer ?
#
loop_
_entity_poly.entity_id
_entity_poly.type
_entity_poly.pdbx_seq_one_letter_code
_entity_poly.pdbx_strand_id
1 'polypeptide(L)' 'MKYAVTGATGKFGQIVIKVLAENIDNRDIIALARNLDKAEKLLPGIEARPGSYDSQEVLEK' A
#
# COMPACT_ATOMS: atom_id res chain seq x y z
N MET A 1 -15.16 -1.95 1.39
CA MET A 1 -14.61 -2.22 0.03
C MET A 1 -13.19 -1.71 0.07
N LYS A 2 -12.19 -2.50 -0.35
CA LYS A 2 -10.78 -2.14 -0.12
C LYS A 2 -10.14 -1.51 -1.36
N TYR A 3 -9.22 -0.57 -1.14
CA TYR A 3 -8.42 0.12 -2.13
C TYR A 3 -6.96 -0.31 -2.01
N ALA A 4 -6.47 -1.06 -2.99
CA ALA A 4 -5.08 -1.49 -3.03
C ALA A 4 -4.25 -0.51 -3.89
N VAL A 5 -3.11 -0.05 -3.36
CA VAL A 5 -2.17 0.82 -4.06
C VAL A 5 -0.85 0.10 -4.28
N THR A 6 -0.51 -0.18 -5.53
CA THR A 6 0.80 -0.72 -5.90
C THR A 6 1.88 0.36 -5.89
N GLY A 7 3.13 -0.02 -5.62
CA GLY A 7 4.22 0.95 -5.54
C GLY A 7 4.03 1.98 -4.41
N ALA A 8 3.31 1.61 -3.34
CA ALA A 8 2.89 2.50 -2.27
C ALA A 8 4.05 3.22 -1.56
N THR A 9 5.26 2.63 -1.56
CA THR A 9 6.46 3.24 -0.97
C THR A 9 7.16 4.26 -1.87
N GLY A 10 6.73 4.42 -3.13
CA GLY A 10 7.23 5.43 -4.05
C GLY A 10 6.68 6.83 -3.74
N LYS A 11 7.28 7.88 -4.34
CA LYS A 11 6.86 9.27 -4.11
C LYS A 11 5.37 9.51 -4.41
N PHE A 12 4.89 8.97 -5.54
CA PHE A 12 3.49 9.09 -5.93
C PHE A 12 2.58 8.24 -5.04
N GLY A 13 2.96 6.98 -4.77
CA GLY A 13 2.17 6.07 -3.94
C GLY A 13 1.91 6.62 -2.53
N GLN A 14 2.91 7.25 -1.91
CA GLN A 14 2.76 7.90 -0.62
C GLN A 14 1.72 9.03 -0.65
N ILE A 15 1.70 9.84 -1.71
CA ILE A 15 0.72 10.93 -1.88
C ILE A 15 -0.69 10.33 -2.04
N VAL A 16 -0.84 9.28 -2.87
CA VAL A 16 -2.13 8.61 -3.06
C VAL A 16 -2.66 8.04 -1.75
N ILE A 17 -1.84 7.33 -0.97
CA ILE A 17 -2.22 6.79 0.34
C ILE A 17 -2.66 7.91 1.28
N LYS A 18 -1.91 9.02 1.34
CA LYS A 18 -2.25 10.17 2.17
C LYS A 18 -3.62 10.74 1.78
N VAL A 19 -3.85 10.98 0.50
CA VAL A 19 -5.12 11.51 0.00
C VAL A 19 -6.27 10.54 0.27
N LEU A 20 -6.06 9.23 0.11
CA LEU A 20 -7.07 8.23 0.47
C LEU A 20 -7.39 8.26 1.97
N ALA A 21 -6.37 8.28 2.83
CA ALA A 21 -6.54 8.31 4.28
C ALA A 21 -7.27 9.57 4.80
N GLU A 22 -7.27 10.67 4.03
CA GLU A 22 -8.05 11.87 4.32
C GLU A 22 -9.54 11.73 3.95
N ASN A 23 -9.90 10.78 3.10
CA ASN A 23 -11.25 10.63 2.53
C ASN A 23 -11.96 9.33 2.93
N ILE A 24 -11.23 8.30 3.34
CA ILE A 24 -11.77 6.99 3.75
C ILE A 24 -11.03 6.45 4.98
N ASP A 25 -11.59 5.43 5.62
CA ASP A 25 -10.94 4.77 6.77
C ASP A 25 -9.65 4.06 6.33
N ASN A 26 -8.58 4.21 7.11
CA ASN A 26 -7.30 3.55 6.90
C ASN A 26 -7.42 2.02 6.75
N ARG A 27 -8.43 1.40 7.39
CA ARG A 27 -8.70 -0.05 7.30
C ARG A 27 -9.15 -0.50 5.91
N ASP A 28 -9.66 0.42 5.10
CA ASP A 28 -10.04 0.17 3.72
C ASP A 28 -8.89 0.37 2.73
N ILE A 29 -7.70 0.77 3.19
CA ILE A 29 -6.51 1.01 2.34
C ILE A 29 -5.50 -0.11 2.52
N ILE A 30 -5.00 -0.66 1.41
CA ILE A 30 -3.92 -1.64 1.39
C ILE A 30 -2.74 -1.09 0.58
N ALA A 31 -1.57 -1.01 1.21
CA ALA A 31 -0.31 -0.66 0.58
C ALA A 31 0.42 -1.92 0.09
N LEU A 32 0.55 -2.08 -1.24
CA LEU A 32 1.32 -3.16 -1.84
C LEU A 32 2.77 -2.71 -2.03
N ALA A 33 3.69 -3.40 -1.36
CA ALA A 33 5.12 -3.07 -1.36
C ALA A 33 6.01 -4.31 -1.48
N ARG A 34 7.15 -4.15 -2.16
CA ARG A 34 8.20 -5.18 -2.23
C ARG A 34 8.97 -5.33 -0.92
N ASN A 35 9.03 -4.26 -0.12
CA ASN A 35 9.68 -4.24 1.19
C ASN A 35 8.67 -3.76 2.23
N LEU A 36 8.22 -4.69 3.09
CA LEU A 36 7.21 -4.44 4.11
C LEU A 36 7.73 -3.51 5.21
N ASP A 37 8.96 -3.72 5.70
CA ASP A 37 9.56 -2.87 6.74
C ASP A 37 9.60 -1.39 6.31
N LYS A 38 9.90 -1.14 5.03
CA LYS A 38 9.89 0.20 4.46
C LYS A 38 8.48 0.76 4.35
N ALA A 39 7.49 -0.08 4.02
CA ALA A 39 6.09 0.33 3.95
C ALA A 39 5.55 0.72 5.33
N GLU A 40 5.79 -0.09 6.36
CA GLU A 40 5.35 0.20 7.74
C GLU A 40 5.95 1.49 8.27
N LYS A 41 7.24 1.75 8.00
CA LYS A 41 7.91 3.00 8.40
C LYS A 41 7.38 4.24 7.68
N LEU A 42 7.06 4.12 6.39
CA LEU A 42 6.62 5.27 5.58
C LEU A 42 5.11 5.52 5.64
N LEU A 43 4.32 4.48 5.91
CA LEU A 43 2.86 4.48 5.86
C LEU A 43 2.28 3.94 7.18
N PRO A 44 2.56 4.57 8.33
CA PRO A 44 2.10 4.08 9.62
C PRO A 44 0.57 4.06 9.69
N GLY A 45 0.02 2.95 10.20
CA GLY A 45 -1.43 2.78 10.37
C GLY A 45 -2.18 2.34 9.10
N ILE A 46 -1.47 2.07 8.00
CA ILE A 46 -2.02 1.47 6.77
C ILE A 46 -1.57 0.02 6.68
N GLU A 47 -2.48 -0.87 6.26
CA GLU A 47 -2.18 -2.29 6.08
C GLU A 47 -1.16 -2.47 4.93
N ALA A 48 0.01 -3.01 5.21
CA ALA A 48 1.02 -3.32 4.20
C ALA A 48 0.99 -4.81 3.81
N ARG A 49 1.00 -5.09 2.51
CA ARG A 49 1.05 -6.46 1.96
C ARG A 49 2.15 -6.60 0.92
N PRO A 50 2.75 -7.81 0.77
CA PRO A 50 3.68 -8.08 -0.31
C PRO A 50 3.03 -7.78 -1.65
N GLY A 51 3.73 -7.07 -2.52
CA GLY A 51 3.28 -6.82 -3.88
C GLY A 51 4.47 -6.54 -4.79
N SER A 52 4.64 -7.38 -5.80
CA SER A 52 5.73 -7.31 -6.77
C SER A 52 5.22 -7.57 -8.17
N TYR A 53 5.52 -6.67 -9.10
CA TYR A 53 5.22 -6.87 -10.53
C TYR A 53 5.96 -8.06 -11.14
N ASP A 54 7.05 -8.48 -10.50
CA ASP A 54 7.90 -9.60 -10.95
C ASP A 54 7.33 -10.96 -10.50
N SER A 55 6.23 -10.99 -9.76
CA SER A 55 5.67 -12.22 -9.21
C SER A 55 4.14 -12.17 -9.20
N GLN A 56 3.52 -12.83 -10.17
CA GLN A 56 2.07 -12.90 -10.27
C GLN A 56 1.44 -13.48 -8.99
N GLU A 57 2.03 -14.53 -8.41
CA GLU A 57 1.54 -15.19 -7.19
C GLU A 57 1.42 -14.23 -5.99
N VAL A 58 2.29 -13.23 -5.86
CA VAL A 58 2.23 -12.26 -4.76
C VAL A 58 1.29 -11.09 -5.05
N LEU A 59 0.76 -11.00 -6.28
CA LEU A 59 -0.32 -10.08 -6.66
C LEU A 59 -1.68 -10.79 -6.69
N GLU A 60 -1.68 -12.11 -6.86
CA GLU A 60 -2.86 -12.96 -6.79
C GLU A 60 -3.23 -13.24 -5.32
N LYS A 61 -3.97 -12.30 -4.70
CA LYS A 61 -4.86 -12.52 -3.54
C LYS A 61 -5.53 -11.23 -3.05
#